data_AF-A0A923IJU6-F1
#
_entry.id   AF-A0A923IJU6-F1
#
_cell.length_a   1.000
_cell.length_b   1.000
_cell.length_c   1.000
_cell.angle_alpha   90.00
_cell.angle_beta   90.00
_cell.angle_gamma   90.00
#
_symmetry.space_group_name_H-M   'P 1'
#
loop_
_entity.id
_entity.type
_entity.pdbx_description
1 polymer ?
#
loop_
_entity_poly.entity_id
_entity_poly.type
_entity_poly.pdbx_seq_one_letter_code
_entity_poly.pdbx_strand_id
1 'polypeptide(L)'
;MSNEIMNFDLTVNSGSIIKVIGVGGGGGNAVNHMYYQGIRDVDFMVCNTDAQALINSPVPFKVQLGSSLTEGRGAGNKPETGRDSAIENIEDVKKVLRNNTKMVFITAGMGGGTGTGGAPVIAAAARELGILTVGIVTIPFRNEGRRRIKQAVEGIAAMEAHVDSLLIINNERIREMYGDSKISDAFAKADNILTTAAKGIAEIITVPGYINVDFADVETVMRNSGVALMGTGIASGVNRALVAVEQALNSPLLNNNDIMGARNILLNITSGIEEITMDEIGEITDYVQEKAGNSADLIWGNGVDEAMGDKISVTIIATGFSTSSIPEMVINQTQEKTYHTLHDDVSTGMPFAKNEAKSSIETELYGSKNAKQKTFEFEINPSGYDEFEELYGNNHSKKNKSGQETEPVDFTQTSEETVNELENIPAYRRKNSNFFGFKKKVNEKFSRFSISPDENNNVILRDNNSYLHDNVD
;
A
#
# COMPACT_ATOMS: atom_id res chain seq x y z
N MET A 1 58.74 28.21 34.40
CA MET A 1 57.76 27.13 34.61
C MET A 1 56.47 27.59 33.95
N SER A 2 56.28 27.15 32.72
CA SER A 2 55.13 27.42 31.87
C SER A 2 53.94 26.61 32.39
N ASN A 3 52.87 27.32 32.77
CA ASN A 3 51.59 26.70 33.09
C ASN A 3 50.99 26.13 31.80
N GLU A 4 51.11 24.82 31.62
CA GLU A 4 50.28 24.05 30.69
C GLU A 4 48.84 24.10 31.21
N ILE A 5 48.04 24.98 30.63
CA ILE A 5 46.59 24.95 30.76
C ILE A 5 46.14 23.76 29.90
N MET A 6 45.87 22.63 30.55
CA MET A 6 45.18 21.51 29.91
C MET A 6 43.82 21.99 29.44
N ASN A 7 43.69 22.15 28.12
CA ASN A 7 42.44 22.44 27.46
C ASN A 7 41.59 21.17 27.53
N PHE A 8 40.75 21.06 28.56
CA PHE A 8 39.65 20.10 28.57
C PHE A 8 38.66 20.57 27.49
N ASP A 9 38.84 20.09 26.26
CA ASP A 9 37.74 19.96 25.32
C ASP A 9 36.73 18.99 25.97
N LEU A 10 35.87 19.54 26.81
CA LEU A 10 34.55 18.97 27.01
C LEU A 10 34.00 18.85 25.59
N THR A 11 33.93 17.63 25.06
CA THR A 11 33.16 17.33 23.87
C THR A 11 31.77 17.88 24.13
N VAL A 12 31.49 19.09 23.66
CA VAL A 12 30.13 19.62 23.58
C VAL A 12 29.43 18.54 22.80
N ASN A 13 28.53 17.83 23.47
CA ASN A 13 27.81 16.71 22.89
C ASN A 13 26.97 17.31 21.75
N SER A 14 27.59 17.46 20.59
CA SER A 14 27.00 17.99 19.37
C SER A 14 26.08 16.88 18.91
N GLY A 15 24.89 16.84 19.51
CA GLY A 15 23.88 15.82 19.23
C GLY A 15 23.70 15.64 17.73
N SER A 16 23.29 14.45 17.31
CA SER A 16 23.23 14.13 15.89
C SER A 16 22.34 15.12 15.13
N ILE A 17 22.70 15.35 13.86
CA ILE A 17 21.88 16.10 12.90
C ILE A 17 20.56 15.39 12.57
N ILE A 18 20.50 14.09 12.84
CA ILE A 18 19.33 13.24 12.62
C ILE A 18 18.70 12.90 13.97
N LYS A 19 17.37 13.09 14.07
CA LYS A 19 16.60 12.66 15.23
C LYS A 19 15.46 11.72 14.82
N VAL A 20 15.15 10.75 15.67
CA VAL A 20 13.99 9.85 15.51
C VAL A 20 13.02 10.08 16.67
N ILE A 21 11.78 10.40 16.33
CA ILE A 21 10.70 10.68 17.29
C ILE A 21 9.62 9.60 17.20
N GLY A 22 9.41 8.88 18.31
CA GLY A 22 8.33 7.91 18.45
C GLY A 22 7.10 8.55 19.07
N VAL A 23 5.96 8.54 18.37
CA VAL A 23 4.71 9.15 18.84
C VAL A 23 3.68 8.08 19.22
N GLY A 24 3.21 8.14 20.46
CA GLY A 24 2.25 7.18 21.03
C GLY A 24 2.86 5.83 21.34
N GLY A 25 2.01 4.83 21.62
CA GLY A 25 2.46 3.48 22.02
C GLY A 25 3.24 2.74 20.92
N GLY A 26 2.68 2.64 19.72
CA GLY A 26 3.34 1.94 18.60
C GLY A 26 4.65 2.61 18.16
N GLY A 27 4.64 3.94 17.99
CA GLY A 27 5.86 4.69 17.66
C GLY A 27 6.90 4.62 18.77
N GLY A 28 6.48 4.72 20.04
CA GLY A 28 7.36 4.57 21.19
C GLY A 28 8.00 3.18 21.27
N ASN A 29 7.26 2.11 21.00
CA ASN A 29 7.79 0.75 20.97
C ASN A 29 8.82 0.58 19.85
N ALA A 30 8.53 1.08 18.64
CA ALA A 30 9.47 1.04 17.53
C ALA A 30 10.76 1.80 17.86
N VAL A 31 10.69 3.00 18.44
CA VAL A 31 11.88 3.77 18.85
C VAL A 31 12.65 3.09 19.97
N ASN A 32 11.96 2.50 20.95
CA ASN A 32 12.64 1.71 21.98
C ASN A 32 13.39 0.53 21.35
N HIS A 33 12.80 -0.14 20.36
CA HIS A 33 13.44 -1.21 19.63
C HIS A 33 14.68 -0.72 18.85
N MET A 34 14.56 0.40 18.12
CA MET A 34 15.68 1.04 17.42
C MET A 34 16.83 1.39 18.37
N TYR A 35 16.50 1.90 19.56
CA TYR A 35 17.48 2.22 20.59
C TYR A 35 18.24 0.98 21.07
N TYR A 36 17.55 -0.15 21.26
CA TYR A 36 18.20 -1.42 21.62
C TYR A 36 19.06 -2.01 20.50
N GLN A 37 18.65 -1.83 19.24
CA GLN A 37 19.44 -2.27 18.07
C GLN A 37 20.68 -1.40 17.83
N GLY A 38 20.74 -0.21 18.43
CA GLY A 38 21.92 0.64 18.43
C GLY A 38 22.19 1.30 17.08
N ILE A 39 21.18 1.95 16.48
CA ILE A 39 21.40 2.79 15.28
C ILE A 39 22.39 3.90 15.64
N ARG A 40 23.45 4.04 14.84
CA ARG A 40 24.54 4.98 15.08
C ARG A 40 24.16 6.39 14.63
N ASP A 41 24.70 7.39 15.34
CA ASP A 41 24.60 8.80 14.97
C ASP A 41 23.17 9.29 14.75
N VAL A 42 22.26 8.88 15.63
CA VAL A 42 20.86 9.34 15.65
C VAL A 42 20.46 9.58 17.11
N ASP A 43 19.82 10.72 17.38
CA ASP A 43 19.21 10.97 18.69
C ASP A 43 17.77 10.50 18.72
N PHE A 44 17.36 9.85 19.81
CA PHE A 44 16.02 9.32 19.97
C PHE A 44 15.18 10.15 20.94
N MET A 45 13.90 10.30 20.63
CA MET A 45 12.90 10.93 21.50
C MET A 45 11.58 10.16 21.46
N VAL A 46 10.89 10.06 22.60
CA VAL A 46 9.55 9.47 22.67
C VAL A 46 8.54 10.49 23.19
N CYS A 47 7.42 10.61 22.49
CA CYS A 47 6.31 11.49 22.84
C CYS A 47 5.05 10.65 23.09
N ASN A 48 4.47 10.72 24.29
CA ASN A 48 3.27 9.95 24.60
C ASN A 48 2.36 10.66 25.61
N THR A 49 1.06 10.43 25.51
CA THR A 49 0.06 10.87 26.49
C THR A 49 -0.04 9.93 27.70
N ASP A 50 0.48 8.71 27.56
CA ASP A 50 0.52 7.72 28.64
C ASP A 50 1.87 7.82 29.39
N ALA A 51 1.81 8.20 30.66
CA ALA A 51 2.98 8.38 31.50
C ALA A 51 3.66 7.03 31.84
N GLN A 52 2.92 5.93 31.93
CA GLN A 52 3.48 4.61 32.22
C GLN A 52 4.36 4.14 31.06
N ALA A 53 3.90 4.36 29.83
CA ALA A 53 4.67 4.04 28.63
C ALA A 53 5.97 4.85 28.56
N LEU A 54 5.96 6.12 28.98
CA LEU A 54 7.17 6.96 29.01
C LEU A 54 8.17 6.50 30.07
N ILE A 55 7.72 6.17 31.28
CA ILE A 55 8.59 5.70 32.37
C ILE A 55 9.34 4.44 31.94
N ASN A 56 8.65 3.50 31.29
CA ASN A 56 9.22 2.23 30.86
C ASN A 56 10.17 2.32 29.65
N SER A 57 10.16 3.43 28.90
CA SER A 57 11.03 3.62 27.74
C SER A 57 12.51 3.79 28.16
N PRO A 58 13.48 3.12 27.50
CA PRO A 58 14.91 3.32 27.74
C PRO A 58 15.45 4.63 27.14
N VAL A 59 14.66 5.34 26.33
CA VAL A 59 15.10 6.49 25.53
C VAL A 59 15.37 7.70 26.44
N PRO A 60 16.50 8.44 26.27
CA PRO A 60 16.85 9.55 27.14
C PRO A 60 15.86 10.73 27.08
N PHE A 61 15.43 11.12 25.87
CA PHE A 61 14.54 12.26 25.68
C PHE A 61 13.08 11.81 25.64
N LYS A 62 12.28 12.30 26.59
CA LYS A 62 10.88 11.92 26.76
C LYS A 62 10.02 13.18 26.91
N VAL A 63 8.93 13.25 26.16
CA VAL A 63 7.96 14.34 26.24
C VAL A 63 6.59 13.76 26.55
N GLN A 64 6.03 14.18 27.68
CA GLN A 64 4.64 13.87 28.01
C GLN A 64 3.72 14.85 27.29
N LEU A 65 2.80 14.30 26.50
CA LEU A 65 1.80 15.07 25.78
C LEU A 65 0.52 15.18 26.61
N GLY A 66 -0.10 16.35 26.63
CA GLY A 66 -1.40 16.56 27.27
C GLY A 66 -1.37 16.29 28.77
N SER A 67 -0.35 16.80 29.47
CA SER A 67 -0.21 16.63 30.92
C SER A 67 -1.45 17.11 31.68
N SER A 68 -2.07 18.20 31.22
CA SER A 68 -3.29 18.76 31.80
C SER A 68 -4.55 18.04 31.29
N LEU A 69 -4.58 17.69 29.99
CA LEU A 69 -5.76 17.09 29.33
C LEU A 69 -6.01 15.63 29.71
N THR A 70 -4.95 14.84 29.87
CA THR A 70 -5.05 13.37 30.03
C THR A 70 -4.60 12.89 31.40
N GLU A 71 -3.98 13.76 32.21
CA GLU A 71 -3.35 13.40 33.49
C GLU A 71 -2.40 12.20 33.38
N GLY A 72 -1.80 11.97 32.20
CA GLY A 72 -0.91 10.85 31.94
C GLY A 72 -1.62 9.50 31.74
N ARG A 73 -2.94 9.46 31.56
CA ARG A 73 -3.74 8.23 31.37
C ARG A 73 -3.91 7.81 29.91
N GLY A 74 -3.39 8.61 28.97
CA GLY A 74 -3.49 8.35 27.55
C GLY A 74 -4.73 8.96 26.87
N ALA A 75 -4.72 8.99 25.52
CA ALA A 75 -5.75 9.61 24.69
C ALA A 75 -7.02 8.75 24.47
N GLY A 76 -7.14 7.57 25.10
CA GLY A 76 -8.37 6.75 25.05
C GLY A 76 -8.83 6.32 23.64
N ASN A 77 -7.89 6.11 22.71
CA ASN A 77 -8.16 5.80 21.30
C ASN A 77 -8.99 6.87 20.54
N LYS A 78 -8.83 8.13 20.94
CA LYS A 78 -9.42 9.31 20.27
C LYS A 78 -8.32 10.15 19.63
N PRO A 79 -8.24 10.21 18.28
CA PRO A 79 -7.25 11.04 17.58
C PRO A 79 -7.32 12.51 17.97
N GLU A 80 -8.51 13.09 18.13
CA GLU A 80 -8.67 14.49 18.53
C GLU A 80 -8.00 14.78 19.88
N THR A 81 -8.21 13.92 20.88
CA THR A 81 -7.53 14.06 22.18
C THR A 81 -6.01 13.95 22.04
N GLY A 82 -5.51 13.07 21.17
CA GLY A 82 -4.08 12.96 20.87
C GLY A 82 -3.51 14.22 20.21
N ARG A 83 -4.26 14.81 19.28
CA ARG A 83 -3.92 16.07 18.60
C ARG A 83 -3.86 17.23 19.59
N ASP A 84 -4.91 17.41 20.38
CA ASP A 84 -5.00 18.52 21.33
C ASP A 84 -3.92 18.40 22.44
N SER A 85 -3.61 17.17 22.86
CA SER A 85 -2.49 16.87 23.76
C SER A 85 -1.13 17.23 23.17
N ALA A 86 -0.94 17.00 21.86
CA ALA A 86 0.30 17.38 21.18
C ALA A 86 0.42 18.90 21.04
N ILE A 87 -0.69 19.60 20.79
CA ILE A 87 -0.73 21.07 20.74
C ILE A 87 -0.36 21.68 22.10
N GLU A 88 -0.87 21.14 23.20
CA GLU A 88 -0.56 21.61 24.56
C GLU A 88 0.96 21.64 24.84
N ASN A 89 1.68 20.60 24.42
CA ASN A 89 3.11 20.42 24.72
C ASN A 89 4.04 20.60 23.50
N ILE A 90 3.57 21.26 22.44
CA ILE A 90 4.34 21.39 21.19
C ILE A 90 5.64 22.18 21.37
N GLU A 91 5.64 23.16 22.28
CA GLU A 91 6.84 23.96 22.55
C GLU A 91 7.97 23.12 23.17
N ASP A 92 7.66 22.10 23.95
CA ASP A 92 8.67 21.20 24.50
C ASP A 92 9.30 20.34 23.41
N VAL A 93 8.50 19.88 22.45
CA VAL A 93 8.99 19.18 21.25
C VAL A 93 9.86 20.12 20.41
N LYS A 94 9.42 21.37 20.16
CA LYS A 94 10.18 22.37 19.39
C LYS A 94 11.52 22.71 20.05
N LYS A 95 11.61 22.75 21.38
CA LYS A 95 12.89 22.96 22.09
C LYS A 95 13.90 21.86 21.77
N VAL A 96 13.49 20.59 21.77
CA VAL A 96 14.38 19.46 21.43
C VAL A 96 14.77 19.50 19.96
N LEU A 97 13.81 19.81 19.07
CA LEU A 97 14.05 19.90 17.63
C LEU A 97 14.99 21.03 17.22
N ARG A 98 15.00 22.16 17.94
CA ARG A 98 15.93 23.28 17.66
C ARG A 98 17.40 22.93 17.90
N ASN A 99 17.70 21.90 18.69
CA ASN A 99 19.07 21.54 19.02
C ASN A 99 19.73 20.68 17.93
N ASN A 100 20.43 21.36 17.01
CA ASN A 100 21.25 20.75 15.95
C ASN A 100 20.51 19.79 14.99
N THR A 101 19.18 19.86 14.87
CA THR A 101 18.43 18.96 13.97
C THR A 101 18.38 19.49 12.54
N LYS A 102 18.77 18.66 11.57
CA LYS A 102 18.59 18.89 10.12
C LYS A 102 17.54 17.98 9.51
N MET A 103 17.41 16.77 10.07
CA MET A 103 16.45 15.77 9.64
C MET A 103 15.75 15.14 10.83
N VAL A 104 14.46 14.87 10.67
CA VAL A 104 13.68 14.15 11.68
C VAL A 104 12.84 13.04 11.06
N PHE A 105 12.94 11.85 11.66
CA PHE A 105 12.03 10.75 11.39
C PHE A 105 10.92 10.74 12.45
N ILE A 106 9.68 10.82 12.02
CA ILE A 106 8.52 10.74 12.91
C ILE A 106 7.86 9.39 12.70
N THR A 107 8.00 8.50 13.69
CA THR A 107 7.40 7.18 13.65
C THR A 107 6.15 7.08 14.50
N ALA A 108 5.09 6.54 13.91
CA ALA A 108 3.80 6.37 14.58
C ALA A 108 3.04 5.14 14.06
N GLY A 109 2.43 4.40 14.98
CA GLY A 109 1.42 3.41 14.64
C GLY A 109 0.06 4.08 14.46
N MET A 110 -0.46 4.08 13.23
CA MET A 110 -1.72 4.73 12.90
C MET A 110 -2.92 3.90 13.34
N GLY A 111 -4.04 4.55 13.64
CA GLY A 111 -5.27 3.92 14.12
C GLY A 111 -5.46 3.91 15.63
N GLY A 112 -4.48 4.41 16.39
CA GLY A 112 -4.63 4.74 17.81
C GLY A 112 -5.16 6.17 18.05
N GLY A 113 -5.09 6.64 19.29
CA GLY A 113 -5.40 8.05 19.64
C GLY A 113 -4.18 8.96 19.50
N THR A 114 -3.13 8.67 20.29
CA THR A 114 -1.94 9.54 20.41
C THR A 114 -1.11 9.61 19.14
N GLY A 115 -0.79 8.48 18.51
CA GLY A 115 0.00 8.45 17.27
C GLY A 115 -0.73 9.16 16.13
N THR A 116 -1.96 8.71 15.83
CA THR A 116 -2.80 9.24 14.76
C THR A 116 -3.04 10.75 14.85
N GLY A 117 -3.30 11.27 16.05
CA GLY A 117 -3.59 12.69 16.24
C GLY A 117 -2.35 13.56 16.49
N GLY A 118 -1.37 13.03 17.22
CA GLY A 118 -0.20 13.79 17.64
C GLY A 118 0.94 13.83 16.62
N ALA A 119 1.12 12.77 15.83
CA ALA A 119 2.21 12.72 14.85
C ALA A 119 2.10 13.82 13.76
N PRO A 120 0.91 14.11 13.17
CA PRO A 120 0.78 15.21 12.22
C PRO A 120 1.12 16.59 12.82
N VAL A 121 0.80 16.82 14.09
CA VAL A 121 1.11 18.09 14.79
C VAL A 121 2.61 18.26 14.97
N ILE A 122 3.31 17.19 15.38
CA ILE A 122 4.76 17.19 15.54
C ILE A 122 5.45 17.36 14.17
N ALA A 123 4.92 16.73 13.12
CA ALA A 123 5.41 16.89 11.75
C ALA A 123 5.28 18.34 11.26
N ALA A 124 4.12 18.96 11.48
CA ALA A 124 3.91 20.36 11.14
C ALA A 124 4.92 21.28 11.85
N ALA A 125 5.13 21.06 13.14
CA ALA A 125 6.10 21.82 13.92
C ALA A 125 7.55 21.64 13.45
N ALA A 126 7.94 20.43 13.02
CA ALA A 126 9.27 20.18 12.46
C ALA A 126 9.46 20.88 11.10
N ARG A 127 8.45 20.82 10.23
CA ARG A 127 8.46 21.47 8.92
C ARG A 127 8.49 23.00 9.03
N GLU A 128 7.77 23.58 9.99
CA GLU A 128 7.84 25.01 10.32
C GLU A 128 9.26 25.46 10.72
N LEU A 129 10.05 24.56 11.32
CA LEU A 129 11.44 24.83 11.69
C LEU A 129 12.43 24.63 10.52
N GLY A 130 11.94 24.25 9.33
CA GLY A 130 12.77 24.00 8.14
C GLY A 130 13.54 22.67 8.19
N ILE A 131 13.16 21.76 9.09
CA ILE A 131 13.79 20.44 9.24
C ILE A 131 13.22 19.50 8.17
N LEU A 132 14.08 18.72 7.49
CA LEU A 132 13.65 17.67 6.56
C LEU A 132 12.85 16.61 7.35
N THR A 133 11.55 16.54 7.09
CA THR A 133 10.61 15.78 7.93
C THR A 133 10.13 14.55 7.19
N VAL A 134 10.53 13.36 7.66
CA VAL A 134 10.14 12.07 7.08
C VAL A 134 9.19 11.34 8.04
N GLY A 135 7.97 11.06 7.58
CA GLY A 135 7.01 10.25 8.33
C GLY A 135 7.21 8.76 8.04
N ILE A 136 7.35 7.93 9.07
CA ILE A 136 7.38 6.47 8.93
C ILE A 136 6.21 5.87 9.73
N VAL A 137 5.16 5.48 9.02
CA VAL A 137 3.87 5.16 9.64
C VAL A 137 3.40 3.75 9.30
N THR A 138 2.77 3.08 10.26
CA THR A 138 2.18 1.76 10.02
C THR A 138 0.66 1.81 9.95
N ILE A 139 0.09 1.07 9.01
CA ILE A 139 -1.34 0.76 8.94
C ILE A 139 -1.60 -0.47 9.82
N PRO A 140 -2.62 -0.46 10.71
CA PRO A 140 -2.89 -1.55 11.65
C PRO A 140 -3.32 -2.84 10.93
N PHE A 141 -3.20 -3.98 11.61
CA PHE A 141 -3.69 -5.26 11.07
C PHE A 141 -5.21 -5.22 10.88
N ARG A 142 -5.73 -5.95 9.88
CA ARG A 142 -7.19 -6.02 9.64
C ARG A 142 -7.97 -6.52 10.86
N ASN A 143 -7.34 -7.36 11.68
CA ASN A 143 -7.92 -7.95 12.89
C ASN A 143 -8.05 -6.96 14.07
N GLU A 144 -7.40 -5.80 14.01
CA GLU A 144 -7.54 -4.75 15.05
C GLU A 144 -8.86 -3.96 14.93
N GLY A 145 -9.59 -4.16 13.83
CA GLY A 145 -10.93 -3.67 13.63
C GLY A 145 -11.04 -2.46 12.69
N ARG A 146 -12.19 -2.36 12.01
CA ARG A 146 -12.47 -1.33 10.99
C ARG A 146 -12.32 0.11 11.49
N ARG A 147 -12.63 0.36 12.76
CA ARG A 147 -12.50 1.69 13.37
C ARG A 147 -11.05 2.18 13.35
N ARG A 148 -10.09 1.32 13.71
CA ARG A 148 -8.66 1.69 13.71
C ARG A 148 -8.15 1.94 12.30
N ILE A 149 -8.57 1.12 11.33
CA ILE A 149 -8.21 1.32 9.91
C ILE A 149 -8.72 2.68 9.41
N LYS A 150 -9.99 3.03 9.69
CA LYS A 150 -10.55 4.33 9.29
C LYS A 150 -9.76 5.49 9.91
N GLN A 151 -9.50 5.42 11.21
CA GLN A 151 -8.68 6.42 11.92
C GLN A 151 -7.27 6.50 11.32
N ALA A 152 -6.68 5.37 10.93
CA ALA A 152 -5.35 5.34 10.33
C ALA A 152 -5.31 6.07 8.98
N VAL A 153 -6.28 5.81 8.09
CA VAL A 153 -6.37 6.49 6.79
C VAL A 153 -6.55 8.01 6.97
N GLU A 154 -7.42 8.44 7.89
CA GLU A 154 -7.60 9.86 8.22
C GLU A 154 -6.32 10.50 8.77
N GLY A 155 -5.59 9.79 9.64
CA GLY A 155 -4.31 10.26 10.21
C GLY A 155 -3.18 10.31 9.19
N ILE A 156 -3.09 9.35 8.27
CA ILE A 156 -2.12 9.33 7.18
C ILE A 156 -2.32 10.52 6.26
N ALA A 157 -3.57 10.79 5.85
CA ALA A 157 -3.90 11.95 5.01
C ALA A 157 -3.55 13.28 5.71
N ALA A 158 -3.78 13.38 7.01
CA ALA A 158 -3.36 14.56 7.78
C ALA A 158 -1.84 14.69 7.89
N MET A 159 -1.12 13.57 8.01
CA MET A 159 0.34 13.57 8.12
C MET A 159 1.01 13.94 6.79
N GLU A 160 0.47 13.45 5.67
CA GLU A 160 0.98 13.73 4.32
C GLU A 160 1.11 15.23 4.03
N ALA A 161 0.14 16.04 4.47
CA ALA A 161 0.17 17.49 4.30
C ALA A 161 1.31 18.19 5.07
N HIS A 162 1.92 17.51 6.04
CA HIS A 162 2.87 18.08 7.00
C HIS A 162 4.26 17.46 6.97
N VAL A 163 4.52 16.48 6.09
CA VAL A 163 5.83 15.86 5.91
C VAL A 163 6.39 16.17 4.52
N ASP A 164 7.71 16.08 4.39
CA ASP A 164 8.38 16.13 3.08
C ASP A 164 8.24 14.79 2.35
N SER A 165 8.39 13.68 3.09
CA SER A 165 8.28 12.31 2.59
C SER A 165 7.51 11.44 3.57
N LEU A 166 6.67 10.54 3.07
CA LEU A 166 5.83 9.64 3.88
C LEU A 166 6.02 8.19 3.48
N LEU A 167 6.72 7.42 4.32
CA LEU A 167 6.85 5.97 4.18
C LEU A 167 5.70 5.28 4.90
N ILE A 168 4.88 4.56 4.14
CA ILE A 168 3.69 3.86 4.64
C ILE A 168 3.93 2.36 4.61
N ILE A 169 3.87 1.74 5.79
CA ILE A 169 4.07 0.30 5.98
C ILE A 169 2.73 -0.36 6.28
N ASN A 170 2.33 -1.33 5.46
CA ASN A 170 1.10 -2.07 5.68
C ASN A 170 1.37 -3.34 6.51
N ASN A 171 0.93 -3.36 7.78
CA ASN A 171 1.14 -4.52 8.65
C ASN A 171 0.42 -5.77 8.13
N GLU A 172 -0.60 -5.64 7.28
CA GLU A 172 -1.26 -6.77 6.65
C GLU A 172 -0.31 -7.58 5.76
N ARG A 173 0.64 -6.93 5.07
CA ARG A 173 1.66 -7.60 4.25
C ARG A 173 2.60 -8.47 5.07
N ILE A 174 2.92 -8.00 6.28
CA ILE A 174 3.71 -8.77 7.26
C ILE A 174 2.97 -10.08 7.58
N ARG A 175 1.63 -10.04 7.75
CA ARG A 175 0.85 -11.24 8.00
C ARG A 175 0.85 -12.20 6.82
N GLU A 176 0.68 -11.71 5.60
CA GLU A 176 0.68 -12.54 4.38
C GLU A 176 1.98 -13.33 4.22
N MET A 177 3.12 -12.71 4.51
CA MET A 177 4.43 -13.36 4.38
C MET A 177 4.77 -14.33 5.51
N TYR A 178 4.43 -13.98 6.75
CA TYR A 178 4.88 -14.73 7.92
C TYR A 178 3.82 -15.69 8.48
N GLY A 179 2.66 -15.81 7.84
CA GLY A 179 1.61 -16.76 8.17
C GLY A 179 1.03 -16.58 9.58
N ASP A 180 0.68 -17.69 10.22
CA ASP A 180 0.05 -17.73 11.56
C ASP A 180 1.08 -17.54 12.69
N SER A 181 1.76 -16.39 12.68
CA SER A 181 2.65 -15.98 13.78
C SER A 181 1.83 -15.52 15.00
N LYS A 182 2.39 -15.66 16.22
CA LYS A 182 1.76 -15.07 17.41
C LYS A 182 1.66 -13.55 17.25
N ILE A 183 0.66 -12.95 17.89
CA ILE A 183 0.44 -11.50 17.84
C ILE A 183 1.69 -10.73 18.31
N SER A 184 2.36 -11.18 19.37
CA SER A 184 3.62 -10.59 19.86
C SER A 184 4.70 -10.57 18.78
N ASP A 185 4.83 -11.66 18.04
CA ASP A 185 5.88 -11.84 17.05
C ASP A 185 5.57 -11.01 15.80
N ALA A 186 4.29 -10.85 15.46
CA ALA A 186 3.86 -9.99 14.37
C ALA A 186 4.15 -8.50 14.65
N PHE A 187 3.89 -8.01 15.88
CA PHE A 187 4.25 -6.65 16.26
C PHE A 187 5.77 -6.44 16.35
N ALA A 188 6.51 -7.41 16.90
CA ALA A 188 7.97 -7.34 16.90
C ALA A 188 8.55 -7.29 15.48
N LYS A 189 7.94 -8.01 14.52
CA LYS A 189 8.31 -7.91 13.10
C LYS A 189 7.99 -6.55 12.49
N ALA A 190 6.87 -5.93 12.86
CA ALA A 190 6.55 -4.57 12.44
C ALA A 190 7.56 -3.56 13.02
N ASP A 191 7.96 -3.70 14.28
CA ASP A 191 8.99 -2.87 14.91
C ASP A 191 10.36 -3.05 14.23
N ASN A 192 10.72 -4.29 13.87
CA ASN A 192 11.93 -4.58 13.09
C ASN A 192 11.90 -3.88 11.72
N ILE A 193 10.76 -3.94 11.02
CA ILE A 193 10.58 -3.28 9.73
C ILE A 193 10.75 -1.77 9.85
N LEU A 194 10.13 -1.15 10.86
CA LEU A 194 10.30 0.28 11.13
C LEU A 194 11.76 0.61 11.42
N THR A 195 12.43 -0.25 12.18
CA THR A 195 13.86 -0.12 12.50
C THR A 195 14.70 -0.19 11.24
N THR A 196 14.48 -1.18 10.37
CA THR A 196 15.17 -1.30 9.08
C THR A 196 14.95 -0.05 8.23
N ALA A 197 13.75 0.52 8.23
CA ALA A 197 13.47 1.75 7.50
C ALA A 197 14.21 2.97 8.00
N ALA A 198 14.16 3.24 9.31
CA ALA A 198 14.89 4.35 9.90
C ALA A 198 16.41 4.15 9.76
N LYS A 199 16.90 2.94 10.01
CA LYS A 199 18.32 2.55 9.87
C LYS A 199 18.78 2.72 8.43
N GLY A 200 18.03 2.22 7.46
CA GLY A 200 18.36 2.24 6.04
C GLY A 200 18.56 3.66 5.50
N ILE A 201 17.72 4.62 5.91
CA ILE A 201 17.88 6.03 5.49
C ILE A 201 18.98 6.72 6.29
N ALA A 202 19.02 6.52 7.61
CA ALA A 202 19.99 7.20 8.47
C ALA A 202 21.43 6.80 8.14
N GLU A 203 21.69 5.50 7.93
CA GLU A 203 23.04 4.99 7.69
C GLU A 203 23.62 5.38 6.34
N ILE A 204 22.79 5.65 5.32
CA ILE A 204 23.26 6.22 4.04
C ILE A 204 24.00 7.55 4.27
N ILE A 205 23.59 8.31 5.29
CA ILE A 205 24.10 9.65 5.60
C ILE A 205 25.19 9.57 6.67
N THR A 206 24.98 8.74 7.71
CA THR A 206 25.82 8.76 8.92
C THR A 206 26.99 7.79 8.87
N VAL A 207 26.86 6.66 8.17
CA VAL A 207 27.91 5.66 8.14
C VAL A 207 28.85 5.95 6.97
N PRO A 208 30.15 6.20 7.23
CA PRO A 208 31.09 6.43 6.15
C PRO A 208 31.36 5.12 5.40
N GLY A 209 30.99 5.08 4.13
CA GLY A 209 31.54 4.18 3.13
C GLY A 209 32.52 4.87 2.19
N TYR A 210 32.84 4.18 1.10
CA TYR A 210 33.78 4.67 0.08
C TYR A 210 33.16 5.76 -0.79
N ILE A 211 31.86 5.65 -1.06
CA ILE A 211 31.04 6.61 -1.78
C ILE A 211 29.88 6.97 -0.86
N ASN A 212 30.06 8.08 -0.15
CA ASN A 212 29.06 8.63 0.74
C ASN A 212 28.10 9.51 -0.06
N VAL A 213 26.81 9.34 0.21
CA VAL A 213 25.79 10.28 -0.23
C VAL A 213 25.77 11.41 0.79
N ASP A 214 25.86 12.65 0.34
CA ASP A 214 25.82 13.78 1.26
C ASP A 214 24.37 14.10 1.68
N PHE A 215 24.22 14.92 2.73
CA PHE A 215 22.90 15.30 3.21
C PHE A 215 22.10 16.10 2.16
N ALA A 216 22.76 16.88 1.31
CA ALA A 216 22.10 17.73 0.33
C ALA A 216 21.49 16.89 -0.82
N ASP A 217 22.13 15.80 -1.20
CA ASP A 217 21.63 14.81 -2.15
C ASP A 217 20.37 14.12 -1.60
N VAL A 218 20.42 13.63 -0.36
CA VAL A 218 19.24 13.03 0.30
C VAL A 218 18.11 14.06 0.46
N GLU A 219 18.45 15.29 0.86
CA GLU A 219 17.48 16.37 0.99
C GLU A 219 16.81 16.67 -0.36
N THR A 220 17.57 16.72 -1.46
CA THR A 220 17.03 17.00 -2.80
C THR A 220 16.04 15.93 -3.24
N VAL A 221 16.31 14.65 -2.92
CA VAL A 221 15.43 13.55 -3.30
C VAL A 221 14.19 13.46 -2.42
N MET A 222 14.34 13.62 -1.11
CA MET A 222 13.24 13.38 -0.17
C MET A 222 12.38 14.62 0.10
N ARG A 223 12.87 15.83 -0.18
CA ARG A 223 12.13 17.08 0.07
C ARG A 223 10.90 17.19 -0.85
N ASN A 224 9.72 17.26 -0.25
CA ASN A 224 8.42 17.25 -0.93
C ASN A 224 8.25 16.08 -1.92
N SER A 225 8.81 14.90 -1.61
CA SER A 225 8.71 13.71 -2.45
C SER A 225 7.35 13.02 -2.36
N GLY A 226 6.51 13.38 -1.37
CA GLY A 226 5.23 12.73 -1.14
C GLY A 226 5.41 11.31 -0.61
N VAL A 227 4.65 10.35 -1.14
CA VAL A 227 4.69 8.95 -0.68
C VAL A 227 6.00 8.28 -1.12
N ALA A 228 6.61 7.56 -0.19
CA ALA A 228 7.79 6.75 -0.40
C ALA A 228 7.48 5.27 -0.11
N LEU A 229 8.16 4.40 -0.85
CA LEU A 229 8.17 2.95 -0.60
C LEU A 229 9.61 2.51 -0.41
N MET A 230 9.79 1.43 0.37
CA MET A 230 11.12 0.92 0.70
C MET A 230 11.14 -0.58 0.46
N GLY A 231 12.26 -1.14 0.02
CA GLY A 231 12.48 -2.58 0.00
C GLY A 231 13.90 -2.91 0.44
N THR A 232 14.07 -4.02 1.16
CA THR A 232 15.39 -4.52 1.57
C THR A 232 15.52 -6.00 1.24
N GLY A 233 16.69 -6.38 0.72
CA GLY A 233 17.07 -7.76 0.43
C GLY A 233 18.49 -8.05 0.92
N ILE A 234 18.77 -9.30 1.28
CA ILE A 234 20.07 -9.75 1.77
C ILE A 234 20.41 -11.07 1.10
N ALA A 235 21.57 -11.15 0.45
CA ALA A 235 22.00 -12.37 -0.21
C ALA A 235 23.52 -12.60 -0.04
N SER A 236 23.94 -13.85 -0.27
CA SER A 236 25.35 -14.27 -0.29
C SER A 236 25.59 -15.25 -1.46
N GLY A 237 26.87 -15.52 -1.75
CA GLY A 237 27.29 -16.39 -2.85
C GLY A 237 27.53 -15.68 -4.18
N VAL A 238 27.66 -16.45 -5.26
CA VAL A 238 28.18 -15.98 -6.56
C VAL A 238 27.30 -14.93 -7.24
N ASN A 239 25.98 -15.01 -7.11
CA ASN A 239 25.03 -14.05 -7.68
C ASN A 239 24.35 -13.21 -6.59
N ARG A 240 25.08 -12.89 -5.52
CA ARG A 240 24.51 -12.18 -4.37
C ARG A 240 23.93 -10.81 -4.75
N ALA A 241 24.55 -10.09 -5.67
CA ALA A 241 24.07 -8.80 -6.23
C ALA A 241 22.64 -8.89 -6.77
N LEU A 242 22.45 -9.69 -7.81
CA LEU A 242 21.16 -9.88 -8.46
C LEU A 242 20.10 -10.45 -7.49
N VAL A 243 20.46 -11.43 -6.66
CA VAL A 243 19.52 -12.03 -5.71
C VAL A 243 19.11 -11.02 -4.62
N ALA A 244 20.03 -10.18 -4.14
CA ALA A 244 19.71 -9.18 -3.13
C ALA A 244 18.78 -8.09 -3.67
N VAL A 245 19.02 -7.60 -4.89
CA VAL A 245 18.14 -6.59 -5.51
C VAL A 245 16.77 -7.15 -5.85
N GLU A 246 16.68 -8.41 -6.32
CA GLU A 246 15.41 -9.09 -6.52
C GLU A 246 14.62 -9.26 -5.22
N GLN A 247 15.29 -9.65 -4.13
CA GLN A 247 14.65 -9.71 -2.83
C GLN A 247 14.22 -8.34 -2.32
N ALA A 248 15.02 -7.31 -2.58
CA ALA A 248 14.68 -5.93 -2.20
C ALA A 248 13.41 -5.48 -2.92
N LEU A 249 13.27 -5.73 -4.22
CA LEU A 249 12.07 -5.39 -4.99
C LEU A 249 10.84 -6.23 -4.62
N ASN A 250 11.05 -7.48 -4.22
CA ASN A 250 9.98 -8.38 -3.75
C ASN A 250 9.69 -8.24 -2.24
N SER A 251 10.29 -7.23 -1.58
CA SER A 251 10.17 -7.03 -0.14
C SER A 251 8.74 -6.61 0.25
N PRO A 252 8.21 -7.04 1.41
CA PRO A 252 6.86 -6.68 1.88
C PRO A 252 6.63 -5.18 2.05
N LEU A 253 7.71 -4.43 2.09
CA LEU A 253 7.75 -2.99 2.30
C LEU A 253 7.50 -2.22 0.99
N LEU A 254 7.67 -2.89 -0.16
CA LEU A 254 7.27 -2.40 -1.47
C LEU A 254 5.86 -2.90 -1.79
N ASN A 255 4.91 -1.98 -1.89
CA ASN A 255 3.56 -2.35 -2.28
C ASN A 255 3.55 -2.74 -3.77
N ASN A 256 3.23 -4.00 -4.05
CA ASN A 256 3.03 -4.58 -5.40
C ASN A 256 4.28 -4.71 -6.28
N ASN A 257 5.49 -4.66 -5.71
CA ASN A 257 6.77 -4.82 -6.43
C ASN A 257 6.93 -3.88 -7.64
N ASP A 258 6.13 -2.82 -7.70
CA ASP A 258 6.11 -1.88 -8.81
C ASP A 258 6.72 -0.56 -8.34
N ILE A 259 7.93 -0.31 -8.82
CA ILE A 259 8.62 0.96 -8.63
C ILE A 259 8.52 1.84 -9.88
N MET A 260 7.76 1.43 -10.90
CA MET A 260 7.53 2.25 -12.08
C MET A 260 6.81 3.54 -11.69
N GLY A 261 7.30 4.64 -12.26
CA GLY A 261 6.79 5.98 -11.96
C GLY A 261 7.36 6.61 -10.69
N ALA A 262 8.30 5.96 -10.00
CA ALA A 262 9.15 6.63 -9.03
C ALA A 262 9.95 7.74 -9.74
N ARG A 263 9.95 8.95 -9.18
CA ARG A 263 10.74 10.06 -9.72
C ARG A 263 12.21 9.94 -9.33
N ASN A 264 12.45 9.50 -8.10
CA ASN A 264 13.79 9.39 -7.55
C ASN A 264 13.93 8.08 -6.77
N ILE A 265 15.13 7.51 -6.80
CA ILE A 265 15.46 6.28 -6.08
C ILE A 265 16.74 6.51 -5.28
N LEU A 266 16.69 6.21 -3.98
CA LEU A 266 17.89 6.07 -3.16
C LEU A 266 18.20 4.59 -3.02
N LEU A 267 19.45 4.24 -3.28
CA LEU A 267 19.97 2.89 -3.21
C LEU A 267 21.10 2.83 -2.17
N ASN A 268 20.93 2.02 -1.14
CA ASN A 268 21.98 1.74 -0.18
C ASN A 268 22.48 0.32 -0.37
N ILE A 269 23.78 0.17 -0.58
CA ILE A 269 24.41 -1.12 -0.73
C ILE A 269 25.41 -1.31 0.39
N THR A 270 25.09 -2.17 1.34
CA THR A 270 26.02 -2.52 2.42
C THR A 270 26.66 -3.86 2.10
N SER A 271 27.99 -3.93 2.09
CA SER A 271 28.74 -5.18 1.95
C SER A 271 29.32 -5.63 3.30
N GLY A 272 29.52 -6.93 3.45
CA GLY A 272 30.21 -7.49 4.60
C GLY A 272 31.73 -7.31 4.57
N ILE A 273 32.45 -8.31 5.08
CA ILE A 273 33.91 -8.44 5.00
C ILE A 273 34.36 -8.50 3.53
N GLU A 274 33.60 -9.21 2.70
CA GLU A 274 33.82 -9.25 1.27
C GLU A 274 33.14 -8.07 0.61
N GLU A 275 33.94 -7.08 0.24
CA GLU A 275 33.52 -5.85 -0.44
C GLU A 275 32.77 -6.17 -1.74
N ILE A 276 31.83 -5.31 -2.09
CA ILE A 276 31.12 -5.40 -3.37
C ILE A 276 32.02 -4.99 -4.53
N THR A 277 31.91 -5.69 -5.66
CA THR A 277 32.66 -5.37 -6.88
C THR A 277 31.92 -4.36 -7.76
N MET A 278 32.65 -3.71 -8.68
CA MET A 278 32.04 -2.76 -9.62
C MET A 278 31.01 -3.42 -10.55
N ASP A 279 31.26 -4.67 -10.94
CA ASP A 279 30.32 -5.44 -11.78
C ASP A 279 29.02 -5.72 -11.01
N GLU A 280 29.12 -6.12 -9.73
CA GLU A 280 27.95 -6.30 -8.87
C GLU A 280 27.15 -5.02 -8.66
N ILE A 281 27.82 -3.86 -8.52
CA ILE A 281 27.14 -2.56 -8.44
C ILE A 281 26.38 -2.29 -9.75
N GLY A 282 27.03 -2.51 -10.90
CA GLY A 282 26.42 -2.35 -12.22
C GLY A 282 25.16 -3.20 -12.38
N GLU A 283 25.23 -4.47 -11.99
CA GLU A 283 24.07 -5.39 -12.01
C GLU A 283 22.90 -4.85 -11.18
N ILE A 284 23.16 -4.33 -9.97
CA ILE A 284 22.12 -3.78 -9.10
C ILE A 284 21.53 -2.51 -9.71
N THR A 285 22.37 -1.57 -10.16
CA THR A 285 21.90 -0.28 -10.68
C THR A 285 21.11 -0.44 -11.96
N ASP A 286 21.56 -1.30 -12.87
CA ASP A 286 20.89 -1.54 -14.15
C ASP A 286 19.52 -2.20 -13.92
N TYR A 287 19.47 -3.19 -13.02
CA TYR A 287 18.23 -3.86 -12.67
C TYR A 287 17.19 -2.92 -12.05
N VAL A 288 17.63 -2.03 -11.14
CA VAL A 288 16.74 -1.03 -10.52
C VAL A 288 16.24 -0.01 -11.54
N GLN A 289 17.11 0.49 -12.42
CA GLN A 289 16.70 1.44 -13.45
C GLN A 289 15.71 0.84 -14.45
N GLU A 290 15.95 -0.40 -14.89
CA GLU A 290 15.04 -1.12 -15.78
C GLU A 290 13.64 -1.23 -15.17
N LYS A 291 13.56 -1.63 -13.89
CA LYS A 291 12.29 -1.76 -13.15
C LYS A 291 11.62 -0.43 -12.84
N ALA A 292 12.37 0.65 -12.75
CA ALA A 292 11.84 2.00 -12.56
C ALA A 292 11.36 2.67 -13.86
N GLY A 293 11.68 2.10 -15.02
CA GLY A 293 11.34 2.67 -16.33
C GLY A 293 12.36 3.68 -16.87
N ASN A 294 13.64 3.56 -16.48
CA ASN A 294 14.79 4.33 -16.98
C ASN A 294 14.66 5.87 -16.95
N SER A 295 13.73 6.40 -16.14
CA SER A 295 13.43 7.84 -16.05
C SER A 295 13.57 8.39 -14.63
N ALA A 296 13.89 7.52 -13.67
CA ALA A 296 14.07 7.90 -12.28
C ALA A 296 15.51 8.36 -12.02
N ASP A 297 15.67 9.44 -11.25
CA ASP A 297 16.97 9.89 -10.77
C ASP A 297 17.47 8.91 -9.69
N LEU A 298 18.56 8.19 -9.96
CA LEU A 298 19.14 7.19 -9.06
C LEU A 298 20.33 7.77 -8.29
N ILE A 299 20.22 7.83 -6.98
CA ILE A 299 21.32 8.13 -6.05
C ILE A 299 21.68 6.85 -5.33
N TRP A 300 22.96 6.52 -5.25
CA TRP A 300 23.42 5.34 -4.57
C TRP A 300 24.60 5.64 -3.64
N GLY A 301 24.63 4.94 -2.51
CA GLY A 301 25.73 4.93 -1.57
C GLY A 301 26.15 3.50 -1.28
N ASN A 302 27.41 3.32 -0.90
CA ASN A 302 27.90 2.05 -0.40
C ASN A 302 28.34 2.16 1.06
N GLY A 303 28.19 1.08 1.81
CA GLY A 303 28.62 0.98 3.20
C GLY A 303 29.28 -0.37 3.47
N VAL A 304 30.05 -0.46 4.55
CA VAL A 304 30.68 -1.70 4.99
C VAL A 304 30.20 -2.03 6.41
N ASP A 305 29.68 -3.23 6.59
CA ASP A 305 29.33 -3.79 7.90
C ASP A 305 29.95 -5.17 8.07
N GLU A 306 31.07 -5.23 8.80
CA GLU A 306 31.82 -6.46 9.07
C GLU A 306 30.96 -7.57 9.69
N ALA A 307 29.86 -7.24 10.39
CA ALA A 307 28.97 -8.22 10.99
C ALA A 307 28.21 -9.07 9.96
N MET A 308 28.17 -8.64 8.68
CA MET A 308 27.46 -9.34 7.61
C MET A 308 28.27 -10.46 6.94
N GLY A 309 29.57 -10.60 7.22
CA GLY A 309 30.38 -11.68 6.68
C GLY A 309 30.54 -11.61 5.16
N ASP A 310 30.05 -12.60 4.42
CA ASP A 310 30.09 -12.68 2.95
C ASP A 310 28.84 -12.09 2.26
N LYS A 311 27.89 -11.58 3.05
CA LYS A 311 26.60 -11.09 2.54
C LYS A 311 26.71 -9.67 2.02
N ILE A 312 25.80 -9.35 1.11
CA ILE A 312 25.43 -7.99 0.76
C ILE A 312 23.99 -7.72 1.18
N SER A 313 23.71 -6.48 1.56
CA SER A 313 22.36 -5.97 1.80
C SER A 313 22.09 -4.83 0.83
N VAL A 314 20.99 -4.94 0.08
CA VAL A 314 20.52 -3.90 -0.83
C VAL A 314 19.23 -3.33 -0.27
N THR A 315 19.20 -2.02 -0.07
CA THR A 315 18.02 -1.28 0.36
C THR A 315 17.66 -0.24 -0.68
N ILE A 316 16.43 -0.29 -1.17
CA ILE A 316 15.89 0.56 -2.23
C ILE A 316 14.82 1.44 -1.59
N ILE A 317 14.88 2.74 -1.85
CA ILE A 317 13.89 3.72 -1.37
C ILE A 317 13.42 4.50 -2.58
N ALA A 318 12.21 4.18 -3.04
CA ALA A 318 11.60 4.82 -4.18
C ALA A 318 10.67 5.94 -3.69
N THR A 319 10.82 7.13 -4.25
CA THR A 319 10.07 8.33 -3.85
C THR A 319 9.46 9.03 -5.07
N GLY A 320 8.43 9.85 -4.83
CA GLY A 320 7.75 10.58 -5.90
C GLY A 320 6.52 9.86 -6.48
N PHE A 321 5.96 8.88 -5.77
CA PHE A 321 4.71 8.23 -6.17
C PHE A 321 3.51 9.16 -5.92
N SER A 322 2.52 9.10 -6.81
CA SER A 322 1.19 9.64 -6.52
C SER A 322 0.49 8.84 -5.43
N THR A 323 -0.26 9.48 -4.54
CA THR A 323 -1.03 8.83 -3.45
C THR A 323 -1.99 7.73 -3.88
N SER A 324 -2.35 7.68 -5.17
CA SER A 324 -3.20 6.65 -5.76
C SER A 324 -2.62 5.23 -5.68
N SER A 325 -1.32 5.08 -5.39
CA SER A 325 -0.59 3.81 -5.47
C SER A 325 -0.79 2.86 -4.28
N ILE A 326 -1.45 3.30 -3.19
CA ILE A 326 -1.77 2.43 -2.04
C ILE A 326 -3.26 2.10 -2.06
N PRO A 327 -3.66 0.85 -2.41
CA PRO A 327 -5.06 0.46 -2.56
C PRO A 327 -5.94 0.79 -1.34
N GLU A 328 -5.38 0.68 -0.14
CA GLU A 328 -6.06 0.98 1.12
C GLU A 328 -6.42 2.47 1.30
N MET A 329 -5.72 3.39 0.63
CA MET A 329 -6.05 4.83 0.67
C MET A 329 -7.20 5.20 -0.29
N VAL A 330 -7.47 4.35 -1.29
CA VAL A 330 -8.54 4.55 -2.29
C VAL A 330 -9.94 4.23 -1.72
N ILE A 331 -10.02 3.58 -0.55
CA ILE A 331 -11.28 3.14 0.08
C ILE A 331 -12.24 4.31 0.38
N ASN A 332 -11.75 5.55 0.49
CA ASN A 332 -12.58 6.73 0.78
C ASN A 332 -12.87 7.63 -0.42
N GLN A 333 -12.32 7.37 -1.61
CA GLN A 333 -12.76 8.06 -2.83
C GLN A 333 -14.06 7.43 -3.34
N THR A 334 -15.14 7.69 -2.62
CA THR A 334 -16.47 7.48 -3.16
C THR A 334 -16.58 8.46 -4.33
N GLN A 335 -16.37 8.00 -5.56
CA GLN A 335 -16.77 8.77 -6.75
C GLN A 335 -18.22 9.22 -6.48
N GLU A 336 -18.44 10.53 -6.48
CA GLU A 336 -19.80 11.06 -6.41
C GLU A 336 -20.57 10.42 -7.57
N LYS A 337 -21.51 9.53 -7.25
CA LYS A 337 -22.35 8.90 -8.26
C LYS A 337 -23.18 10.01 -8.90
N THR A 338 -22.77 10.46 -10.07
CA THR A 338 -23.56 11.37 -10.89
C THR A 338 -24.76 10.59 -11.40
N TYR A 339 -25.91 10.82 -10.77
CA TYR A 339 -27.18 10.27 -11.22
C TYR A 339 -27.58 10.99 -12.51
N HIS A 340 -27.47 10.31 -13.65
CA HIS A 340 -28.11 10.73 -14.88
C HIS A 340 -29.49 10.07 -14.95
N THR A 341 -30.54 10.86 -14.75
CA THR A 341 -31.90 10.45 -15.14
C THR A 341 -31.96 10.40 -16.66
N LEU A 342 -32.16 9.21 -17.22
CA LEU A 342 -32.44 9.00 -18.63
C LEU A 342 -33.85 9.54 -18.91
N HIS A 343 -33.93 10.77 -19.43
CA HIS A 343 -35.11 11.21 -20.16
C HIS A 343 -34.90 10.87 -21.63
N ASP A 344 -35.80 10.05 -22.18
CA ASP A 344 -35.96 9.87 -23.61
C ASP A 344 -36.51 11.17 -24.21
N ASP A 345 -35.61 12.01 -24.71
CA ASP A 345 -35.97 12.99 -25.73
C ASP A 345 -35.03 12.83 -26.92
N VAL A 346 -35.61 12.29 -27.98
CA VAL A 346 -35.00 12.11 -29.30
C VAL A 346 -34.58 13.48 -29.83
N SER A 347 -33.27 13.69 -29.99
CA SER A 347 -32.74 14.87 -30.67
C SER A 347 -32.91 14.73 -32.18
N THR A 348 -33.83 15.47 -32.78
CA THR A 348 -33.71 15.91 -34.18
C THR A 348 -32.86 17.19 -34.23
N GLY A 349 -31.67 17.09 -34.83
CA GLY A 349 -30.98 18.14 -35.60
C GLY A 349 -30.60 19.49 -34.93
N MET A 350 -29.31 19.64 -34.59
CA MET A 350 -28.35 20.73 -34.93
C MET A 350 -28.84 22.19 -35.23
N PRO A 351 -27.97 23.22 -35.11
CA PRO A 351 -27.25 23.75 -33.94
C PRO A 351 -27.45 25.28 -33.79
N PHE A 352 -27.59 25.85 -32.58
CA PHE A 352 -27.44 27.31 -32.43
C PHE A 352 -26.64 27.71 -31.20
N ALA A 353 -25.79 28.70 -31.46
CA ALA A 353 -24.74 29.24 -30.60
C ALA A 353 -25.28 29.98 -29.37
N LYS A 354 -24.40 30.08 -28.38
CA LYS A 354 -24.51 30.85 -27.13
C LYS A 354 -25.15 32.23 -27.31
N ASN A 355 -26.01 32.62 -26.36
CA ASN A 355 -25.81 33.84 -25.56
C ASN A 355 -26.77 33.97 -24.36
N GLU A 356 -26.14 34.40 -23.25
CA GLU A 356 -26.56 35.35 -22.21
C GLU A 356 -27.93 35.29 -21.49
N ALA A 357 -27.81 35.12 -20.16
CA ALA A 357 -28.32 35.98 -19.08
C ALA A 357 -29.84 36.11 -18.75
N LYS A 358 -30.08 35.91 -17.45
CA LYS A 358 -31.04 36.58 -16.53
C LYS A 358 -32.55 36.26 -16.59
N SER A 359 -32.96 35.66 -15.46
CA SER A 359 -34.04 36.04 -14.53
C SER A 359 -35.51 35.97 -14.94
N SER A 360 -36.31 35.70 -13.89
CA SER A 360 -37.74 36.00 -13.68
C SER A 360 -38.74 35.22 -14.55
N ILE A 361 -39.94 34.83 -14.12
CA ILE A 361 -40.75 34.91 -12.89
C ILE A 361 -41.87 33.85 -13.11
N GLU A 362 -42.54 33.48 -12.02
CA GLU A 362 -43.82 32.77 -11.89
C GLU A 362 -44.85 32.97 -13.02
N THR A 363 -45.72 31.98 -13.25
CA THR A 363 -47.18 32.05 -12.94
C THR A 363 -47.96 30.89 -13.58
N GLU A 364 -48.86 30.37 -12.76
CA GLU A 364 -50.01 29.48 -12.93
C GLU A 364 -50.80 29.54 -14.27
N LEU A 365 -51.45 28.42 -14.66
CA LEU A 365 -52.92 28.22 -14.64
C LEU A 365 -53.39 27.07 -15.60
N TYR A 366 -54.24 26.18 -15.04
CA TYR A 366 -55.37 25.40 -15.60
C TYR A 366 -55.25 24.49 -16.84
N GLY A 367 -55.85 23.29 -16.69
CA GLY A 367 -56.55 22.64 -17.81
C GLY A 367 -56.81 21.14 -17.70
N SER A 368 -57.70 20.71 -16.79
CA SER A 368 -58.23 19.33 -16.79
C SER A 368 -59.21 19.11 -17.96
N LYS A 369 -59.03 18.03 -18.75
CA LYS A 369 -60.14 17.27 -19.36
C LYS A 369 -59.81 15.78 -19.53
N ASN A 370 -60.80 14.97 -19.14
CA ASN A 370 -60.88 13.51 -19.09
C ASN A 370 -60.68 12.79 -20.45
N ALA A 371 -60.05 11.60 -20.42
CA ALA A 371 -60.57 10.37 -21.05
C ALA A 371 -59.82 9.11 -20.56
N LYS A 372 -60.59 8.04 -20.28
CA LYS A 372 -60.18 6.76 -19.70
C LYS A 372 -59.37 5.89 -20.69
N GLN A 373 -58.30 5.24 -20.23
CA GLN A 373 -57.80 3.99 -20.80
C GLN A 373 -57.70 2.91 -19.72
N LYS A 374 -58.17 1.71 -20.06
CA LYS A 374 -58.29 0.53 -19.19
C LYS A 374 -56.92 -0.10 -18.96
N THR A 375 -56.58 -0.37 -17.70
CA THR A 375 -55.50 -1.28 -17.32
C THR A 375 -55.99 -2.72 -17.35
N PHE A 376 -55.16 -3.63 -17.90
CA PHE A 376 -55.30 -5.07 -17.69
C PHE A 376 -54.44 -5.44 -16.49
N GLU A 377 -55.05 -6.10 -15.51
CA GLU A 377 -54.40 -6.61 -14.32
C GLU A 377 -54.23 -8.12 -14.51
N PHE A 378 -53.00 -8.62 -14.47
CA PHE A 378 -52.71 -10.06 -14.51
C PHE A 378 -52.55 -10.56 -13.07
N GLU A 379 -53.49 -11.37 -12.61
CA GLU A 379 -53.32 -12.21 -11.42
C GLU A 379 -52.51 -13.44 -11.79
N ILE A 380 -51.32 -13.58 -11.21
CA ILE A 380 -50.52 -14.81 -11.29
C ILE A 380 -50.81 -15.65 -10.05
N ASN A 381 -51.44 -16.80 -10.28
CA ASN A 381 -51.80 -17.79 -9.26
C ASN A 381 -50.60 -18.73 -9.02
N PRO A 382 -50.05 -18.87 -7.79
CA PRO A 382 -48.77 -19.54 -7.56
C PRO A 382 -48.93 -21.02 -7.19
N SER A 383 -49.50 -21.83 -8.08
CA SER A 383 -49.54 -23.29 -7.85
C SER A 383 -49.65 -24.06 -9.16
N GLY A 384 -48.50 -24.51 -9.66
CA GLY A 384 -48.35 -25.44 -10.78
C GLY A 384 -46.87 -25.78 -10.94
N TYR A 385 -46.54 -27.06 -10.77
CA TYR A 385 -45.19 -27.60 -10.70
C TYR A 385 -44.39 -27.33 -11.98
N ASP A 386 -43.21 -26.70 -11.87
CA ASP A 386 -42.28 -26.47 -12.98
C ASP A 386 -41.23 -27.59 -13.07
N GLU A 387 -41.38 -28.44 -14.08
CA GLU A 387 -40.52 -29.56 -14.49
C GLU A 387 -39.07 -29.13 -14.85
N PHE A 388 -38.79 -27.83 -14.81
CA PHE A 388 -37.50 -27.22 -15.13
C PHE A 388 -36.51 -27.24 -13.94
N GLU A 389 -37.00 -27.23 -12.69
CA GLU A 389 -36.15 -27.26 -11.49
C GLU A 389 -35.51 -28.62 -11.21
N GLU A 390 -36.05 -29.73 -11.74
CA GLU A 390 -35.55 -31.08 -11.46
C GLU A 390 -34.32 -31.45 -12.30
N LEU A 391 -34.20 -30.89 -13.52
CA LEU A 391 -33.06 -31.14 -14.41
C LEU A 391 -31.83 -30.27 -14.10
N TYR A 392 -32.04 -29.11 -13.47
CA TYR A 392 -30.99 -28.11 -13.24
C TYR A 392 -30.96 -27.54 -11.81
N GLY A 393 -31.66 -28.17 -10.87
CA GLY A 393 -31.79 -27.74 -9.48
C GLY A 393 -30.49 -27.69 -8.70
N ASN A 394 -30.19 -26.48 -8.22
CA ASN A 394 -29.38 -26.09 -7.07
C ASN A 394 -28.50 -27.15 -6.38
N ASN A 395 -27.18 -26.93 -6.47
CA ASN A 395 -26.30 -27.09 -5.32
C ASN A 395 -25.88 -25.70 -4.83
N HIS A 396 -26.34 -25.35 -3.63
CA HIS A 396 -25.86 -24.23 -2.83
C HIS A 396 -24.35 -24.38 -2.57
N SER A 397 -23.54 -23.69 -3.35
CA SER A 397 -22.18 -23.31 -2.94
C SER A 397 -22.17 -21.84 -2.55
N LYS A 398 -21.66 -21.59 -1.34
CA LYS A 398 -21.33 -20.26 -0.80
C LYS A 398 -20.60 -19.46 -1.89
N LYS A 399 -21.24 -18.41 -2.41
CA LYS A 399 -20.64 -17.52 -3.41
C LYS A 399 -19.45 -16.77 -2.80
N ASN A 400 -18.26 -17.24 -3.14
CA ASN A 400 -17.07 -16.41 -3.27
C ASN A 400 -17.40 -15.27 -4.24
N LYS A 401 -17.32 -14.03 -3.75
CA LYS A 401 -17.27 -12.85 -4.61
C LYS A 401 -15.84 -12.71 -5.11
N SER A 402 -15.57 -13.30 -6.27
CA SER A 402 -14.49 -12.89 -7.17
C SER A 402 -15.12 -12.73 -8.56
N GLY A 403 -15.78 -11.59 -8.76
CA GLY A 403 -16.01 -11.09 -10.10
C GLY A 403 -14.71 -10.43 -10.54
N GLN A 404 -14.03 -11.01 -11.53
CA GLN A 404 -13.17 -10.24 -12.40
C GLN A 404 -14.10 -9.37 -13.26
N GLU A 405 -14.07 -8.06 -13.05
CA GLU A 405 -14.53 -7.10 -14.04
C GLU A 405 -13.61 -7.25 -15.26
N THR A 406 -14.20 -7.58 -16.41
CA THR A 406 -13.50 -7.56 -17.68
C THR A 406 -13.46 -6.11 -18.15
N GLU A 407 -12.29 -5.48 -18.06
CA GLU A 407 -11.97 -4.25 -18.78
C GLU A 407 -12.19 -4.48 -20.30
N PRO A 408 -12.93 -3.62 -21.01
CA PRO A 408 -13.01 -3.70 -22.47
C PRO A 408 -11.65 -3.30 -23.05
N VAL A 409 -10.96 -4.25 -23.68
CA VAL A 409 -9.69 -3.99 -24.38
C VAL A 409 -10.00 -3.17 -25.64
N ASP A 410 -9.44 -1.97 -25.75
CA ASP A 410 -9.52 -1.13 -26.95
C ASP A 410 -8.51 -1.64 -28.00
N PHE A 411 -9.02 -2.22 -29.09
CA PHE A 411 -8.22 -2.82 -30.16
C PHE A 411 -7.79 -1.84 -31.25
N THR A 412 -8.09 -0.54 -31.11
CA THR A 412 -7.83 0.45 -32.17
C THR A 412 -6.35 0.77 -32.40
N GLN A 413 -5.44 0.30 -31.54
CA GLN A 413 -4.00 0.57 -31.62
C GLN A 413 -3.10 -0.67 -31.79
N THR A 414 -3.68 -1.87 -31.97
CA THR A 414 -2.90 -3.12 -32.06
C THR A 414 -2.49 -3.42 -33.52
N SER A 415 -1.23 -3.80 -33.74
CA SER A 415 -0.68 -4.08 -35.08
C SER A 415 -1.32 -5.32 -35.72
N GLU A 416 -1.51 -5.32 -37.05
CA GLU A 416 -2.16 -6.42 -37.80
C GLU A 416 -1.52 -7.82 -37.55
N GLU A 417 -0.23 -7.88 -37.22
CA GLU A 417 0.46 -9.13 -36.87
C GLU A 417 -0.08 -9.77 -35.59
N THR A 418 -0.39 -8.97 -34.56
CA THR A 418 -0.90 -9.49 -33.28
C THR A 418 -2.33 -10.02 -33.38
N VAL A 419 -3.13 -9.49 -34.29
CA VAL A 419 -4.51 -9.95 -34.54
C VAL A 419 -4.50 -11.33 -35.20
N ASN A 420 -3.61 -11.55 -36.17
CA ASN A 420 -3.45 -12.83 -36.85
C ASN A 420 -2.93 -13.94 -35.91
N GLU A 421 -2.09 -13.61 -34.93
CA GLU A 421 -1.63 -14.57 -33.93
C GLU A 421 -2.74 -14.99 -32.96
N LEU A 422 -3.64 -14.06 -32.58
CA LEU A 422 -4.75 -14.33 -31.66
C LEU A 422 -5.90 -15.12 -32.30
N GLU A 423 -6.07 -15.05 -33.62
CA GLU A 423 -7.10 -15.79 -34.35
C GLU A 423 -6.84 -17.31 -34.35
N ASN A 424 -5.56 -17.71 -34.35
CA ASN A 424 -5.14 -19.10 -34.37
C ASN A 424 -5.15 -19.81 -33.00
N ILE A 425 -5.51 -19.10 -31.92
CA ILE A 425 -5.55 -19.67 -30.56
C ILE A 425 -7.00 -19.80 -30.09
N PRO A 426 -7.45 -20.98 -29.60
CA PRO A 426 -8.79 -21.15 -29.04
C PRO A 426 -9.03 -20.25 -27.81
N ALA A 427 -10.26 -19.72 -27.68
CA ALA A 427 -10.61 -18.71 -26.68
C ALA A 427 -10.30 -19.11 -25.21
N TYR A 428 -10.36 -20.40 -24.87
CA TYR A 428 -10.06 -20.88 -23.52
C TYR A 428 -8.58 -20.73 -23.14
N ARG A 429 -7.66 -20.77 -24.12
CA ARG A 429 -6.23 -20.51 -23.89
C ARG A 429 -5.91 -19.03 -23.83
N ARG A 430 -6.61 -18.21 -24.62
CA ARG A 430 -6.51 -16.73 -24.54
C ARG A 430 -6.89 -16.20 -23.16
N LYS A 431 -7.82 -16.87 -22.47
CA LYS A 431 -8.37 -16.43 -21.18
C LYS A 431 -7.63 -16.99 -19.95
N ASN A 432 -6.56 -17.75 -20.15
CA ASN A 432 -5.71 -18.34 -19.11
C ASN A 432 -6.47 -18.94 -17.90
N SER A 433 -7.59 -19.62 -18.16
CA SER A 433 -8.46 -20.19 -17.13
C SER A 433 -8.01 -21.60 -16.78
N ASN A 434 -7.42 -21.77 -15.59
CA ASN A 434 -7.07 -23.08 -15.03
C ASN A 434 -8.34 -23.87 -14.65
N PHE A 435 -8.62 -24.97 -15.35
CA PHE A 435 -9.71 -25.87 -14.99
C PHE A 435 -9.27 -26.78 -13.83
N PHE A 436 -9.81 -26.54 -12.64
CA PHE A 436 -9.69 -27.47 -11.51
C PHE A 436 -10.46 -28.77 -11.81
N GLY A 437 -9.83 -29.90 -11.47
CA GLY A 437 -10.19 -31.23 -11.90
C GLY A 437 -11.58 -31.73 -11.47
N PHE A 438 -12.37 -32.16 -12.45
CA PHE A 438 -13.52 -33.03 -12.23
C PHE A 438 -13.06 -34.49 -12.21
N LYS A 439 -12.75 -35.04 -11.03
CA LYS A 439 -12.87 -36.49 -10.80
C LYS A 439 -14.33 -36.83 -10.51
N LYS A 440 -15.15 -36.89 -11.56
CA LYS A 440 -16.41 -37.63 -11.52
C LYS A 440 -16.18 -38.85 -12.41
N LYS A 441 -16.34 -40.07 -11.86
CA LYS A 441 -16.42 -41.28 -12.68
C LYS A 441 -17.52 -41.03 -13.71
N VAL A 442 -17.15 -40.83 -14.96
CA VAL A 442 -18.08 -40.84 -16.07
C VAL A 442 -18.57 -42.28 -16.14
N ASN A 443 -19.81 -42.52 -15.72
CA ASN A 443 -20.50 -43.70 -16.22
C ASN A 443 -20.65 -43.46 -17.73
N GLU A 444 -19.85 -44.14 -18.53
CA GLU A 444 -19.98 -44.18 -19.98
C GLU A 444 -21.30 -44.88 -20.34
N LYS A 445 -22.42 -44.16 -20.21
CA LYS A 445 -23.65 -44.51 -20.90
C LYS A 445 -23.61 -43.77 -22.24
N PHE A 446 -22.96 -44.38 -23.23
CA PHE A 446 -23.15 -43.96 -24.61
C PHE A 446 -24.63 -44.15 -24.98
N SER A 447 -25.23 -43.11 -25.56
CA SER A 447 -26.63 -43.12 -26.00
C SER A 447 -26.77 -44.11 -27.17
N ARG A 448 -27.53 -45.20 -27.00
CA ARG A 448 -27.74 -46.24 -28.03
C ARG A 448 -28.85 -45.88 -29.02
N PHE A 449 -29.38 -44.66 -28.97
CA PHE A 449 -30.53 -44.27 -29.78
C PHE A 449 -30.12 -43.82 -31.20
N SER A 450 -30.91 -44.23 -32.20
CA SER A 450 -30.88 -43.76 -33.58
C SER A 450 -32.20 -43.05 -33.92
N ILE A 451 -32.16 -42.09 -34.84
CA ILE A 451 -33.34 -41.44 -35.38
C ILE A 451 -33.63 -42.05 -36.74
N SER A 452 -34.84 -42.59 -36.93
CA SER A 452 -35.31 -43.07 -38.24
C SER A 452 -36.77 -42.67 -38.47
N PRO A 453 -37.16 -42.35 -39.72
CA PRO A 453 -38.55 -42.12 -40.05
C PRO A 453 -39.34 -43.45 -40.02
N ASP A 454 -40.59 -43.40 -39.59
CA ASP A 454 -41.53 -44.51 -39.73
C ASP A 454 -42.18 -44.54 -41.13
N GLU A 455 -42.99 -45.56 -41.43
CA GLU A 455 -43.65 -45.72 -42.73
C GLU A 455 -44.56 -44.53 -43.15
N ASN A 456 -44.91 -43.65 -42.20
CA ASN A 456 -45.63 -42.39 -42.44
C ASN A 456 -44.74 -41.13 -42.41
N ASN A 457 -43.42 -41.28 -42.53
CA ASN A 457 -42.41 -40.22 -42.62
C ASN A 457 -42.30 -39.28 -41.39
N ASN A 458 -42.74 -39.75 -40.21
CA ASN A 458 -42.54 -39.07 -38.93
C ASN A 458 -41.25 -39.57 -38.26
N VAL A 459 -40.50 -38.65 -37.64
CA VAL A 459 -39.20 -38.93 -37.00
C VAL A 459 -39.41 -39.61 -35.65
N ILE A 460 -38.86 -40.82 -35.46
CA ILE A 460 -38.95 -41.57 -34.19
C ILE A 460 -37.54 -41.96 -33.71
N LEU A 461 -37.29 -41.83 -32.40
CA LEU A 461 -36.09 -42.39 -31.75
C LEU A 461 -36.27 -43.90 -31.53
N ARG A 462 -35.34 -44.70 -32.04
CA ARG A 462 -35.21 -46.15 -31.77
C ARG A 462 -33.93 -46.41 -30.99
N ASP A 463 -33.86 -47.43 -30.15
CA ASP A 463 -32.74 -47.72 -29.24
C ASP A 463 -31.65 -48.64 -29.85
N ASN A 464 -31.58 -48.71 -31.18
CA ASN A 464 -30.82 -49.71 -31.94
C ASN A 464 -29.75 -49.10 -32.87
N ASN A 465 -28.85 -48.26 -32.35
CA ASN A 465 -27.78 -47.67 -33.16
C ASN A 465 -26.82 -48.75 -33.73
N SER A 466 -26.89 -48.98 -35.05
CA SER A 466 -26.09 -50.01 -35.75
C SER A 466 -24.60 -49.65 -35.89
N TYR A 467 -24.20 -48.43 -35.54
CA TYR A 467 -22.81 -47.96 -35.64
C TYR A 467 -22.00 -48.16 -34.34
N LEU A 468 -22.65 -48.60 -33.25
CA LEU A 468 -21.98 -49.05 -32.04
C LEU A 468 -21.91 -50.58 -32.06
N HIS A 469 -20.83 -51.12 -32.62
CA HIS A 469 -20.48 -52.52 -32.42
C HIS A 469 -19.75 -52.67 -31.09
N ASP A 470 -20.41 -53.27 -30.10
CA ASP A 470 -19.76 -53.72 -28.87
C ASP A 470 -18.92 -54.94 -29.24
N ASN A 471 -17.59 -54.76 -29.28
CA ASN A 471 -16.51 -55.72 -29.50
C ASN A 471 -16.02 -55.83 -30.95
N VAL A 472 -14.92 -55.13 -31.22
CA VAL A 472 -13.90 -55.59 -32.16
C VAL A 472 -12.67 -55.89 -31.30
N ASP A 473 -12.20 -57.14 -31.34
CA ASP A 473 -11.09 -57.69 -30.54
C ASP A 473 -9.77 -56.92 -30.66
#